data_AF-A0A222GC74-F1
#
_entry.id   AF-A0A222GC74-F1
#
_cell.length_a   1.000
_cell.length_b   1.000
_cell.length_c   1.000
_cell.angle_alpha   90.00
_cell.angle_beta   90.00
_cell.angle_gamma   90.00
#
_symmetry.space_group_name_H-M   'P 1'
#
loop_
_entity.id
_entity.type
_entity.pdbx_description
1 polymer ?
#
loop_
_entity_poly.entity_id
_entity_poly.type
_entity_poly.pdbx_seq_one_letter_code
_entity_poly.pdbx_strand_id
1 'polypeptide(L)'
;MTFKFVSTALAGLILSISTIANAGLIVDTDNDSFIDQSTGLEWMDFGVNNIYSFDQTLELIKPGEIYSDWRLASRQEAFSLWKNAFIGIGADGEVQTPDNFDFILAWDNSESNPNHDSIWEDVFDIMGYNHRYAIDMIIEENQAQALFFNDDGSVGYAYFNDNKNSPQFDYNADDFIVLSSLADDASHQRNQVHTVFSTLLVKPVQSVPEPTTLAIFTLGMIGLASRRFK
;
A
#
# COMPACT_ATOMS: atom_id res chain seq x y z
N MET A 1 12.56 37.96 33.81
CA MET A 1 11.26 37.36 33.44
C MET A 1 11.51 35.91 33.08
N THR A 2 10.84 34.96 33.71
CA THR A 2 11.05 33.52 33.46
C THR A 2 10.42 33.15 32.11
N PHE A 3 11.19 32.45 31.26
CA PHE A 3 10.89 32.10 29.86
C PHE A 3 9.73 31.09 29.68
N LYS A 4 8.73 31.10 30.56
CA LYS A 4 7.62 30.14 30.57
C LYS A 4 6.83 30.17 29.25
N PHE A 5 6.71 31.34 28.61
CA PHE A 5 5.96 31.47 27.36
C PHE A 5 6.64 30.84 26.14
N VAL A 6 7.98 30.84 26.06
CA VAL A 6 8.72 30.27 24.92
C VAL A 6 8.74 28.75 24.98
N SER A 7 8.88 28.17 26.17
CA SER A 7 8.79 26.71 26.33
C SER A 7 7.38 26.19 26.01
N THR A 8 6.34 26.94 26.37
CA THR A 8 4.95 26.58 26.06
C THR A 8 4.63 26.72 24.58
N ALA A 9 5.18 27.74 23.89
CA ALA A 9 5.02 27.88 22.45
C ALA A 9 5.75 26.78 21.67
N LEU A 10 6.96 26.38 22.10
CA LEU A 10 7.71 25.29 21.47
C LEU A 10 7.03 23.93 21.69
N ALA A 11 6.53 23.66 22.90
CA ALA A 11 5.75 22.46 23.18
C ALA A 11 4.43 22.41 22.39
N GLY A 12 3.77 23.57 22.20
CA GLY A 12 2.58 23.68 21.37
C GLY A 12 2.87 23.45 19.87
N LEU A 13 4.02 23.93 19.37
CA LEU A 13 4.44 23.71 17.99
C LEU A 13 4.76 22.23 17.74
N ILE A 14 5.44 21.55 18.68
CA ILE A 14 5.75 20.12 18.58
C ILE A 14 4.47 19.27 18.58
N LEU A 15 3.46 19.64 19.36
CA LEU A 15 2.15 18.96 19.38
C LEU A 15 1.28 19.29 18.15
N SER A 16 1.50 20.44 17.49
CA SER A 16 0.78 20.75 16.24
C SER A 16 1.26 19.97 15.02
N ILE A 17 2.41 19.27 15.13
CA ILE A 17 2.94 18.42 14.05
C ILE A 17 2.42 16.96 14.18
N SER A 18 1.78 16.59 15.30
CA SER A 18 1.32 15.21 15.55
C SER A 18 -0.08 14.88 15.00
N THR A 19 -0.65 15.71 14.13
CA THR A 19 -1.88 15.34 13.39
C THR A 19 -1.51 14.66 12.08
N ILE A 20 -0.87 13.50 12.15
CA ILE A 20 -0.83 12.58 11.01
C ILE A 20 -2.22 11.94 10.98
N ALA A 21 -3.07 12.40 10.06
CA ALA A 21 -4.34 11.76 9.78
C ALA A 21 -4.08 10.32 9.29
N ASN A 22 -4.93 9.38 9.68
CA ASN A 22 -4.83 7.94 9.37
C ASN A 22 -4.85 7.57 7.87
N ALA A 23 -4.88 8.54 6.94
CA ALA A 23 -4.76 8.31 5.49
C ALA A 23 -3.31 8.25 4.99
N GLY A 24 -2.31 8.31 5.88
CA GLY A 24 -0.88 8.36 5.53
C GLY A 24 -0.10 7.06 5.67
N LEU A 25 -0.77 5.90 5.78
CA LEU A 25 -0.08 4.64 6.08
C LEU A 25 0.61 4.01 4.86
N ILE A 26 0.00 4.14 3.68
CA ILE A 26 0.55 3.68 2.41
C ILE A 26 1.05 4.92 1.66
N VAL A 27 2.32 4.94 1.29
CA VAL A 27 2.95 6.09 0.64
C VAL A 27 3.66 5.66 -0.63
N ASP A 28 3.31 6.29 -1.74
CA ASP A 28 3.94 6.07 -3.03
C ASP A 28 5.43 6.44 -3.03
N THR A 29 6.19 5.80 -3.91
CA THR A 29 7.59 6.12 -4.17
C THR A 29 7.81 6.35 -5.66
N ASP A 30 8.85 7.09 -6.02
CA ASP A 30 9.20 7.31 -7.43
C ASP A 30 9.83 6.07 -8.13
N ASN A 31 9.75 4.86 -7.54
CA ASN A 31 10.50 3.66 -7.96
C ASN A 31 9.61 2.45 -8.32
N ASP A 32 8.39 2.69 -8.81
CA ASP A 32 7.40 1.63 -9.06
C ASP A 32 7.19 0.74 -7.82
N SER A 33 7.02 1.41 -6.67
CA SER A 33 6.84 0.78 -5.36
C SER A 33 6.12 1.72 -4.39
N PHE A 34 5.57 1.16 -3.31
CA PHE A 34 4.96 1.91 -2.21
C PHE A 34 5.46 1.42 -0.84
N ILE A 35 5.33 2.27 0.17
CA ILE A 35 5.76 1.98 1.55
C ILE A 35 4.55 1.82 2.45
N ASP A 36 4.46 0.67 3.14
CA ASP A 36 3.60 0.52 4.31
C ASP A 36 4.35 1.04 5.54
N GLN A 37 4.00 2.25 5.97
CA GLN A 37 4.62 2.93 7.11
C GLN A 37 4.41 2.19 8.43
N SER A 38 3.38 1.35 8.56
CA SER A 38 3.15 0.57 9.79
C SER A 38 4.12 -0.58 9.95
N THR A 39 4.55 -1.18 8.85
CA THR A 39 5.49 -2.31 8.87
C THR A 39 6.92 -1.87 8.55
N GLY A 40 7.12 -0.68 7.96
CA GLY A 40 8.42 -0.23 7.47
C GLY A 40 8.92 -1.04 6.28
N LEU A 41 7.99 -1.64 5.53
CA LEU A 41 8.27 -2.43 4.33
C LEU A 41 7.91 -1.61 3.09
N GLU A 42 8.81 -1.65 2.12
CA GLU A 42 8.57 -1.17 0.77
C GLU A 42 8.14 -2.37 -0.09
N TRP A 43 7.07 -2.20 -0.84
CA TRP A 43 6.39 -3.19 -1.65
C TRP A 43 6.47 -2.78 -3.10
N MET A 44 6.77 -3.72 -3.98
CA MET A 44 6.77 -3.47 -5.41
C MET A 44 5.34 -3.28 -5.91
N ASP A 45 5.12 -2.32 -6.80
CA ASP A 45 3.80 -2.03 -7.35
C ASP A 45 3.24 -3.22 -8.14
N PHE A 46 1.92 -3.32 -8.13
CA PHE A 46 1.22 -4.24 -9.01
C PHE A 46 1.45 -3.83 -10.47
N GLY A 47 1.70 -4.82 -11.32
CA GLY A 47 2.00 -4.61 -12.73
C GLY A 47 3.49 -4.48 -13.08
N VAL A 48 4.40 -4.37 -12.11
CA VAL A 48 5.84 -4.25 -12.38
C VAL A 48 6.47 -5.57 -12.81
N ASN A 49 6.13 -6.65 -12.11
CA ASN A 49 6.70 -7.99 -12.33
C ASN A 49 5.74 -8.98 -13.01
N ASN A 50 4.59 -8.51 -13.50
CA ASN A 50 3.56 -9.36 -14.12
C ASN A 50 3.96 -9.91 -15.51
N ILE A 51 5.10 -9.49 -16.06
CA ILE A 51 5.70 -10.07 -17.27
C ILE A 51 6.41 -11.40 -17.01
N TYR A 52 6.59 -11.77 -15.74
CA TYR A 52 7.23 -13.01 -15.30
C TYR A 52 6.22 -13.87 -14.55
N SER A 53 6.36 -15.20 -14.66
CA SER A 53 5.64 -16.10 -13.77
C SER A 53 6.16 -15.97 -12.34
N PHE A 54 5.41 -16.52 -11.38
CA PHE A 54 5.85 -16.62 -10.00
C PHE A 54 7.21 -17.33 -9.89
N ASP A 55 7.33 -18.52 -10.48
CA ASP A 55 8.56 -19.30 -10.41
C ASP A 55 9.74 -18.61 -11.14
N GLN A 56 9.49 -17.85 -12.21
CA GLN A 56 10.52 -17.01 -12.84
C GLN A 56 10.94 -15.85 -11.93
N THR A 57 9.99 -15.21 -11.25
CA THR A 57 10.30 -14.12 -10.31
C THR A 57 11.18 -14.60 -9.17
N LEU A 58 10.99 -15.84 -8.69
CA LEU A 58 11.89 -16.46 -7.69
C LEU A 58 13.34 -16.61 -8.17
N GLU A 59 13.55 -16.78 -9.48
CA GLU A 59 14.89 -16.76 -10.06
C GLU A 59 15.46 -15.35 -10.11
N LEU A 60 14.63 -14.34 -10.42
CA LEU A 60 15.03 -12.94 -10.59
C LEU A 60 15.34 -12.19 -9.28
N ILE A 61 14.94 -12.73 -8.12
CA ILE A 61 15.32 -12.20 -6.80
C ILE A 61 16.65 -12.75 -6.28
N LYS A 62 17.31 -13.64 -7.02
CA LYS A 62 18.61 -14.20 -6.61
C LYS A 62 19.73 -13.15 -6.71
N PRO A 63 20.83 -13.31 -5.96
CA PRO A 63 21.95 -12.38 -6.02
C PRO A 63 22.49 -12.22 -7.45
N GLY A 64 22.57 -10.97 -7.93
CA GLY A 64 23.06 -10.64 -9.27
C GLY A 64 21.97 -10.49 -10.34
N GLU A 65 20.71 -10.76 -10.01
CA GLU A 65 19.56 -10.59 -10.91
C GLU A 65 18.85 -9.25 -10.72
N ILE A 66 17.89 -8.94 -11.60
CA ILE A 66 17.25 -7.62 -11.69
C ILE A 66 16.44 -7.22 -10.44
N TYR A 67 15.99 -8.19 -9.63
CA TYR A 67 15.24 -7.95 -8.41
C TYR A 67 16.01 -8.40 -7.15
N SER A 68 17.35 -8.40 -7.20
CA SER A 68 18.18 -8.93 -6.10
C SER A 68 18.04 -8.22 -4.75
N ASP A 69 17.54 -6.98 -4.75
CA ASP A 69 17.29 -6.20 -3.53
C ASP A 69 15.92 -6.50 -2.90
N TRP A 70 15.08 -7.24 -3.63
CA TRP A 70 13.75 -7.65 -3.22
C TRP A 70 13.76 -9.07 -2.70
N ARG A 71 12.80 -9.39 -1.84
CA ARG A 71 12.50 -10.75 -1.43
C ARG A 71 11.01 -11.02 -1.53
N LEU A 72 10.68 -12.30 -1.53
CA LEU A 72 9.30 -12.73 -1.45
C LEU A 72 8.65 -12.26 -0.15
N ALA A 73 7.41 -11.76 -0.24
CA ALA A 73 6.59 -11.47 0.92
C ALA A 73 6.25 -12.77 1.66
N SER A 74 6.36 -12.75 2.97
CA SER A 74 5.76 -13.79 3.80
C SER A 74 4.24 -13.62 3.84
N ARG A 75 3.56 -14.71 4.18
CA ARG A 75 2.12 -14.71 4.43
C ARG A 75 1.72 -13.61 5.43
N GLN A 76 2.40 -13.53 6.57
CA GLN A 76 2.04 -12.56 7.62
C GLN A 76 2.22 -11.11 7.16
N GLU A 77 3.24 -10.84 6.33
CA GLU A 77 3.45 -9.52 5.75
C GLU A 77 2.35 -9.16 4.76
N ALA A 78 1.92 -10.09 3.89
CA ALA A 78 0.81 -9.86 2.97
C ALA A 78 -0.50 -9.55 3.71
N PHE A 79 -0.80 -10.30 4.78
CA PHE A 79 -1.96 -10.03 5.64
C PHE A 79 -1.86 -8.71 6.39
N SER A 80 -0.66 -8.33 6.84
CA SER A 80 -0.45 -7.06 7.52
C SER A 80 -0.68 -5.91 6.54
N LEU A 81 -0.10 -5.98 5.34
CA LEU A 81 -0.33 -5.00 4.28
C LEU A 81 -1.82 -4.83 3.99
N TRP A 82 -2.53 -5.92 3.72
CA TRP A 82 -3.95 -5.87 3.36
C TRP A 82 -4.82 -5.26 4.46
N LYS A 83 -4.55 -5.61 5.72
CA LYS A 83 -5.27 -5.03 6.87
C LYS A 83 -4.97 -3.54 7.02
N ASN A 84 -3.70 -3.17 6.90
CA ASN A 84 -3.24 -1.78 7.02
C ASN A 84 -3.81 -0.88 5.91
N ALA A 85 -3.92 -1.42 4.71
CA ALA A 85 -4.35 -0.69 3.51
C ALA A 85 -5.88 -0.57 3.41
N PHE A 86 -6.62 -1.64 3.73
CA PHE A 86 -8.03 -1.73 3.31
C PHE A 86 -9.05 -1.88 4.46
N ILE A 87 -8.62 -2.28 5.66
CA ILE A 87 -9.54 -2.74 6.71
C ILE A 87 -9.69 -1.72 7.84
N GLY A 88 -10.91 -1.53 8.32
CA GLY A 88 -11.22 -0.66 9.45
C GLY A 88 -11.17 0.84 9.10
N ILE A 89 -11.17 1.16 7.81
CA ILE A 89 -11.13 2.53 7.29
C ILE A 89 -12.49 3.03 6.77
N GLY A 90 -13.53 2.19 6.89
CA GLY A 90 -14.93 2.60 6.69
C GLY A 90 -15.62 1.98 5.48
N ALA A 91 -15.17 0.82 5.00
CA ALA A 91 -15.82 0.13 3.89
C ALA A 91 -17.23 -0.31 4.28
N ASP A 92 -18.12 -0.39 3.30
CA ASP A 92 -19.51 -0.83 3.51
C ASP A 92 -19.64 -2.25 4.06
N GLY A 93 -18.73 -3.14 3.68
CA GLY A 93 -18.70 -4.50 4.18
C GLY A 93 -17.29 -5.05 4.34
N GLU A 94 -17.08 -5.73 5.45
CA GLU A 94 -15.82 -6.41 5.76
C GLU A 94 -16.09 -7.81 6.32
N VAL A 95 -15.39 -8.80 5.77
CA VAL A 95 -15.42 -10.19 6.20
C VAL A 95 -13.99 -10.65 6.44
N GLN A 96 -13.71 -11.05 7.68
CA GLN A 96 -12.44 -11.63 8.07
C GLN A 96 -12.70 -12.97 8.75
N THR A 97 -12.07 -14.03 8.25
CA THR A 97 -12.15 -15.34 8.94
C THR A 97 -11.17 -15.40 10.10
N PRO A 98 -11.45 -16.21 11.14
CA PRO A 98 -10.44 -16.54 12.15
C PRO A 98 -9.15 -17.10 11.53
N ASP A 99 -8.05 -17.00 12.26
CA ASP A 99 -6.64 -17.30 11.89
C ASP A 99 -6.37 -18.66 11.21
N ASN A 100 -7.37 -19.55 11.07
CA ASN A 100 -7.22 -20.86 10.45
C ASN A 100 -7.61 -20.91 8.97
N PHE A 101 -8.41 -19.94 8.48
CA PHE A 101 -8.85 -19.90 7.07
C PHE A 101 -8.23 -18.75 6.30
N ASP A 102 -7.70 -17.75 7.03
CA ASP A 102 -6.87 -16.68 6.49
C ASP A 102 -7.43 -16.11 5.19
N PHE A 103 -8.57 -15.46 5.36
CA PHE A 103 -9.36 -14.84 4.31
C PHE A 103 -9.78 -13.44 4.76
N ILE A 104 -9.55 -12.47 3.89
CA ILE A 104 -10.03 -11.08 4.00
C ILE A 104 -10.82 -10.80 2.74
N LEU A 105 -12.04 -10.29 2.91
CA LEU A 105 -12.86 -9.72 1.86
C LEU A 105 -13.41 -8.40 2.39
N ALA A 106 -13.34 -7.34 1.60
CA ALA A 106 -14.11 -6.15 1.85
C ALA A 106 -14.65 -5.60 0.53
N TRP A 107 -15.76 -4.88 0.62
CA TRP A 107 -16.33 -4.16 -0.52
C TRP A 107 -16.79 -2.79 -0.07
N ASP A 108 -16.69 -1.84 -0.99
CA ASP A 108 -17.17 -0.48 -0.82
C ASP A 108 -18.10 -0.16 -1.98
N ASN A 109 -19.35 0.20 -1.67
CA ASN A 109 -20.28 0.61 -2.69
C ASN A 109 -20.02 2.09 -2.96
N SER A 110 -19.74 2.40 -4.21
CA SER A 110 -19.99 3.75 -4.66
C SER A 110 -21.51 3.94 -4.67
N GLU A 111 -22.10 4.47 -3.59
CA GLU A 111 -23.53 4.80 -3.60
C GLU A 111 -23.87 5.56 -4.89
N SER A 112 -25.10 5.41 -5.43
CA SER A 112 -25.69 6.01 -6.67
C SER A 112 -25.30 7.44 -7.10
N ASN A 113 -24.48 8.15 -6.32
CA ASN A 113 -23.71 9.30 -6.71
C ASN A 113 -22.46 8.91 -7.55
N PRO A 114 -22.44 9.23 -8.85
CA PRO A 114 -21.30 8.94 -9.73
C PRO A 114 -20.05 9.80 -9.45
N ASN A 115 -20.06 10.60 -8.38
CA ASN A 115 -18.90 11.33 -7.86
C ASN A 115 -18.44 10.78 -6.51
N HIS A 116 -19.01 9.68 -6.03
CA HIS A 116 -18.51 8.96 -4.88
C HIS A 116 -17.50 7.94 -5.40
N ASP A 117 -16.25 8.18 -5.07
CA ASP A 117 -15.13 7.30 -5.32
C ASP A 117 -14.98 6.32 -4.16
N SER A 118 -14.30 5.20 -4.38
CA SER A 118 -13.98 4.26 -3.31
C SER A 118 -13.28 4.96 -2.15
N ILE A 119 -13.46 4.50 -0.92
CA ILE A 119 -12.55 4.90 0.17
C ILE A 119 -11.09 4.46 -0.08
N TRP A 120 -10.88 3.56 -1.05
CA TRP A 120 -9.60 2.97 -1.39
C TRP A 120 -8.92 3.57 -2.62
N GLU A 121 -9.48 4.58 -3.27
CA GLU A 121 -8.92 5.10 -4.54
C GLU A 121 -7.47 5.51 -4.43
N ASP A 122 -7.13 6.33 -3.43
CA ASP A 122 -5.76 6.75 -3.19
C ASP A 122 -4.85 5.53 -3.00
N VAL A 123 -5.34 4.49 -2.32
CA VAL A 123 -4.57 3.27 -2.08
C VAL A 123 -4.41 2.45 -3.36
N PHE A 124 -5.45 2.33 -4.18
CA PHE A 124 -5.40 1.63 -5.46
C PHE A 124 -4.45 2.32 -6.45
N ASP A 125 -4.53 3.64 -6.55
CA ASP A 125 -3.64 4.44 -7.40
C ASP A 125 -2.18 4.30 -6.96
N ILE A 126 -1.91 4.32 -5.66
CA ILE A 126 -0.56 4.14 -5.10
C ILE A 126 -0.03 2.72 -5.35
N MET A 127 -0.87 1.69 -5.14
CA MET A 127 -0.42 0.30 -5.29
C MET A 127 -0.24 -0.11 -6.76
N GLY A 128 -0.91 0.57 -7.69
CA GLY A 128 -0.87 0.25 -9.11
C GLY A 128 -1.73 -0.94 -9.49
N TYR A 129 -1.68 -1.34 -10.76
CA TYR A 129 -2.58 -2.34 -11.33
C TYR A 129 -1.86 -3.26 -12.31
N ASN A 130 -2.27 -4.53 -12.33
CA ASN A 130 -1.81 -5.48 -13.34
C ASN A 130 -2.47 -5.27 -14.69
N HIS A 131 -3.74 -4.87 -14.67
CA HIS A 131 -4.53 -4.71 -15.88
C HIS A 131 -5.54 -3.58 -15.73
N ARG A 132 -5.80 -2.88 -16.84
CA ARG A 132 -6.84 -1.87 -16.97
C ARG A 132 -7.74 -2.26 -18.12
N TYR A 133 -8.96 -2.65 -17.84
CA TYR A 133 -9.98 -2.94 -18.83
C TYR A 133 -10.72 -1.67 -19.21
N ALA A 134 -11.20 -1.66 -20.45
CA ALA A 134 -12.30 -0.80 -20.85
C ALA A 134 -12.05 0.72 -20.71
N ILE A 135 -10.79 1.13 -20.94
CA ILE A 135 -10.36 2.52 -21.06
C ILE A 135 -11.28 3.28 -22.04
N ASP A 136 -11.82 4.43 -21.60
CA ASP A 136 -12.78 5.26 -22.34
C ASP A 136 -14.13 4.59 -22.66
N MET A 137 -14.51 3.51 -21.97
CA MET A 137 -15.81 2.84 -22.11
C MET A 137 -16.73 3.09 -20.91
N ILE A 138 -17.90 2.45 -20.91
CA ILE A 138 -18.98 2.65 -19.93
C ILE A 138 -18.56 2.30 -18.50
N ILE A 139 -17.57 1.43 -18.33
CA ILE A 139 -16.98 1.02 -17.06
C ILE A 139 -15.48 0.97 -17.33
N GLU A 140 -14.67 1.73 -16.59
CA GLU A 140 -13.23 1.45 -16.54
C GLU A 140 -13.00 0.56 -15.33
N GLU A 141 -12.34 -0.57 -15.53
CA GLU A 141 -12.10 -1.55 -14.48
C GLU A 141 -10.60 -1.75 -14.36
N ASN A 142 -10.05 -1.35 -13.22
CA ASN A 142 -8.66 -1.57 -12.90
C ASN A 142 -8.54 -2.75 -11.94
N GLN A 143 -7.64 -3.67 -12.25
CA GLN A 143 -7.45 -4.90 -11.49
C GLN A 143 -6.00 -5.05 -11.08
N ALA A 144 -5.81 -5.39 -9.81
CA ALA A 144 -4.56 -5.87 -9.28
C ALA A 144 -4.73 -7.28 -8.73
N GLN A 145 -3.83 -8.17 -9.11
CA GLN A 145 -3.74 -9.55 -8.63
C GLN A 145 -2.29 -9.85 -8.30
N ALA A 146 -2.03 -10.46 -7.15
CA ALA A 146 -0.71 -10.96 -6.85
C ALA A 146 -0.72 -12.29 -6.12
N LEU A 147 0.38 -13.01 -6.30
CA LEU A 147 0.67 -14.27 -5.64
C LEU A 147 1.69 -14.04 -4.52
N PHE A 148 1.52 -14.75 -3.41
CA PHE A 148 2.47 -14.75 -2.29
C PHE A 148 2.63 -16.15 -1.70
N PHE A 149 3.69 -16.37 -0.94
CA PHE A 149 4.02 -17.70 -0.42
C PHE A 149 3.41 -17.93 0.95
N ASN A 150 2.82 -19.10 1.15
CA ASN A 150 2.37 -19.56 2.44
C ASN A 150 3.45 -20.37 3.15
N ASP A 151 3.36 -20.44 4.48
CA ASP A 151 4.34 -21.16 5.32
C ASP A 151 4.43 -22.67 5.02
N ASP A 152 3.37 -23.24 4.44
CA ASP A 152 3.27 -24.65 4.07
C ASP A 152 3.77 -24.97 2.64
N GLY A 153 4.21 -23.95 1.90
CA GLY A 153 4.68 -24.09 0.51
C GLY A 153 3.61 -23.91 -0.56
N SER A 154 2.35 -23.74 -0.17
CA SER A 154 1.26 -23.33 -1.08
C SER A 154 1.37 -21.85 -1.44
N VAL A 155 0.55 -21.42 -2.40
CA VAL A 155 0.54 -20.03 -2.87
C VAL A 155 -0.80 -19.41 -2.54
N GLY A 156 -0.75 -18.27 -1.87
CA GLY A 156 -1.91 -17.42 -1.62
C GLY A 156 -2.11 -16.42 -2.76
N TYR A 157 -3.28 -15.80 -2.73
CA TYR A 157 -3.75 -14.86 -3.74
C TYR A 157 -4.27 -13.58 -3.09
N ALA A 158 -3.86 -12.45 -3.65
CA ALA A 158 -4.27 -11.12 -3.28
C ALA A 158 -4.91 -10.46 -4.49
N TYR A 159 -6.00 -9.72 -4.29
CA TYR A 159 -6.76 -9.09 -5.36
C TYR A 159 -7.42 -7.82 -4.91
N PHE A 160 -7.47 -6.84 -5.79
CA PHE A 160 -8.47 -5.79 -5.71
C PHE A 160 -8.99 -5.39 -7.09
N ASN A 161 -10.21 -4.86 -7.06
CA ASN A 161 -10.92 -4.32 -8.19
C ASN A 161 -11.35 -2.90 -7.87
N ASP A 162 -10.97 -2.00 -8.76
CA ASP A 162 -11.39 -0.61 -8.80
C ASP A 162 -12.28 -0.45 -10.03
N ASN A 163 -13.56 -0.22 -9.78
CA ASN A 163 -14.57 0.03 -10.78
C ASN A 163 -14.86 1.53 -10.84
N LYS A 164 -14.37 2.19 -11.88
CA LYS A 164 -14.68 3.60 -12.09
C LYS A 164 -16.12 3.77 -12.53
N ASN A 165 -16.86 4.54 -11.74
CA ASN A 165 -18.23 4.89 -12.04
C ASN A 165 -18.33 5.71 -13.32
N SER A 166 -19.41 5.49 -14.06
CA SER A 166 -19.75 6.35 -15.19
C SER A 166 -20.94 7.24 -14.87
N PRO A 167 -20.72 8.55 -14.68
CA PRO A 167 -21.79 9.52 -14.50
C PRO A 167 -22.80 9.54 -15.65
N GLN A 168 -22.41 9.01 -16.82
CA GLN A 168 -23.23 9.02 -18.01
C GLN A 168 -24.28 7.90 -18.04
N PHE A 169 -24.08 6.79 -17.32
CA PHE A 169 -24.91 5.58 -17.44
C PHE A 169 -25.68 5.18 -16.18
N ASP A 170 -25.64 5.97 -15.10
CA ASP A 170 -26.33 5.68 -13.81
C ASP A 170 -26.06 4.23 -13.37
N TYR A 171 -24.78 3.85 -13.47
CA TYR A 171 -24.29 2.51 -13.23
C TYR A 171 -23.14 2.58 -12.26
N ASN A 172 -23.31 1.88 -11.14
CA ASN A 172 -22.35 1.79 -10.06
C ASN A 172 -22.02 0.32 -9.83
N ALA A 173 -20.73 0.03 -9.77
CA ALA A 173 -20.21 -1.27 -9.40
C ALA A 173 -19.44 -1.14 -8.08
N ASP A 174 -19.51 -2.19 -7.27
CA ASP A 174 -18.80 -2.23 -5.99
C ASP A 174 -17.30 -2.43 -6.25
N ASP A 175 -16.48 -1.69 -5.51
CA ASP A 175 -15.06 -2.01 -5.40
C ASP A 175 -14.89 -3.12 -4.39
N PHE A 176 -13.90 -3.97 -4.59
CA PHE A 176 -13.65 -5.03 -3.64
C PHE A 176 -12.20 -5.46 -3.58
N ILE A 177 -11.82 -5.91 -2.39
CA ILE A 177 -10.51 -6.44 -2.08
C ILE A 177 -10.65 -7.85 -1.54
N VAL A 178 -9.70 -8.72 -1.90
CA VAL A 178 -9.62 -10.10 -1.43
C VAL A 178 -8.18 -10.44 -1.09
N LEU A 179 -7.98 -11.10 0.04
CA LEU A 179 -6.75 -11.82 0.35
C LEU A 179 -7.12 -13.23 0.81
N SER A 180 -6.58 -14.24 0.15
CA SER A 180 -6.81 -15.64 0.48
C SER A 180 -5.48 -16.37 0.52
N SER A 181 -5.28 -17.20 1.54
CA SER A 181 -4.03 -17.96 1.70
C SER A 181 -4.29 -19.46 1.68
N LEU A 182 -5.03 -19.98 2.65
CA LEU A 182 -5.23 -21.43 2.85
C LEU A 182 -6.57 -21.93 2.31
N ALA A 183 -7.51 -21.02 2.07
CA ALA A 183 -8.83 -21.36 1.55
C ALA A 183 -8.84 -21.61 0.03
N ASP A 184 -7.85 -21.09 -0.70
CA ASP A 184 -7.73 -21.19 -2.16
C ASP A 184 -6.27 -21.33 -2.57
N ASP A 185 -5.81 -22.57 -2.78
CA ASP A 185 -4.43 -22.85 -3.19
C ASP A 185 -4.20 -22.44 -4.66
N ALA A 186 -3.53 -21.30 -4.83
CA ALA A 186 -3.15 -20.73 -6.11
C ALA A 186 -1.83 -21.31 -6.67
N SER A 187 -1.42 -22.51 -6.23
CA SER A 187 -0.19 -23.15 -6.73
C SER A 187 -0.26 -23.49 -8.22
N HIS A 188 -1.46 -23.63 -8.80
CA HIS A 188 -1.63 -23.93 -10.22
C HIS A 188 -1.29 -22.75 -11.14
N GLN A 189 -1.23 -21.52 -10.60
CA GLN A 189 -0.85 -20.31 -11.30
C GLN A 189 0.67 -20.10 -11.39
N ARG A 190 1.47 -20.79 -10.57
CA ARG A 190 2.91 -20.51 -10.38
C ARG A 190 3.76 -20.45 -11.66
N ASN A 191 3.44 -21.31 -12.61
CA ASN A 191 4.19 -21.45 -13.87
C ASN A 191 3.55 -20.68 -15.04
N GLN A 192 2.39 -20.06 -14.81
CA GLN A 192 1.73 -19.30 -15.85
C GLN A 192 2.35 -17.91 -15.92
N VAL A 193 2.92 -17.56 -17.08
CA VAL A 193 3.21 -16.17 -17.39
C VAL A 193 1.88 -15.54 -17.77
N HIS A 194 1.39 -14.67 -16.90
CA HIS A 194 0.08 -14.08 -17.05
C HIS A 194 0.21 -12.61 -16.73
N THR A 195 -0.10 -11.75 -17.69
CA THR A 195 -0.06 -10.29 -17.51
C THR A 195 -0.96 -9.80 -16.37
N VAL A 196 -1.85 -10.66 -15.87
CA VAL A 196 -2.77 -10.30 -14.79
C VAL A 196 -2.18 -10.57 -13.41
N PHE A 197 -1.21 -11.48 -13.21
CA PHE A 197 -0.67 -11.76 -11.87
C PHE A 197 0.71 -11.13 -11.65
N SER A 198 0.85 -10.37 -10.58
CA SER A 198 2.13 -10.00 -9.97
C SER A 198 2.59 -11.04 -8.95
N THR A 199 3.84 -10.91 -8.51
CA THR A 199 4.35 -11.59 -7.31
C THR A 199 4.58 -10.55 -6.22
N LEU A 200 4.06 -10.77 -5.01
CA LEU A 200 4.28 -9.84 -3.91
C LEU A 200 5.75 -9.89 -3.47
N LEU A 201 6.47 -8.81 -3.78
CA LEU A 201 7.86 -8.60 -3.41
C LEU A 201 7.98 -7.43 -2.45
N VAL A 202 8.84 -7.59 -1.44
CA VAL A 202 9.07 -6.59 -0.40
C VAL A 202 10.55 -6.44 -0.14
N LYS A 203 10.94 -5.28 0.37
CA LYS A 203 12.23 -5.05 1.02
C LYS A 203 12.05 -4.12 2.23
N PRO A 204 12.95 -4.16 3.23
CA PRO A 204 12.93 -3.17 4.29
C PRO A 204 13.17 -1.78 3.72
N VAL A 205 12.44 -0.77 4.21
CA VAL A 205 12.74 0.63 3.87
C VAL A 205 14.18 0.92 4.31
N GLN A 206 15.05 1.26 3.37
CA GLN A 206 16.35 1.79 3.72
C GLN A 206 16.11 3.19 4.30
N SER A 207 16.31 3.33 5.61
CA SER A 207 16.25 4.63 6.25
C SER A 207 17.37 5.49 5.67
N VAL A 208 17.01 6.38 4.75
CA VAL A 208 17.86 7.51 4.41
C VAL A 208 17.96 8.32 5.69
N PRO A 209 19.17 8.52 6.26
CA PRO A 209 19.32 9.35 7.44
C PRO A 209 18.65 10.69 7.18
N GLU A 210 17.76 11.13 8.08
CA GLU A 210 17.02 12.38 7.91
C GLU A 210 17.96 13.49 7.42
N PRO A 211 17.54 14.32 6.45
CA PRO A 211 18.38 15.37 5.95
C PRO A 211 18.88 16.22 7.12
N THR A 212 20.21 16.27 7.30
CA THR A 212 20.85 17.15 8.30
C THR A 212 20.38 18.60 8.17
N THR A 213 19.75 18.98 7.05
CA THR A 213 18.99 20.21 6.82
C THR A 213 17.98 20.53 7.93
N LEU A 214 17.21 19.57 8.46
CA LEU A 214 16.26 19.83 9.55
C LEU A 214 16.98 20.15 10.86
N ALA A 215 18.06 19.42 11.15
CA ALA A 215 18.93 19.67 12.30
C ALA A 215 19.64 21.03 12.18
N ILE A 216 20.15 21.37 10.99
CA ILE A 216 20.81 22.64 10.69
C ILE A 216 19.80 23.80 10.74
N PHE A 217 18.58 23.61 10.24
CA PHE A 217 17.51 24.61 10.32
C PHE A 217 17.13 24.89 11.77
N THR A 218 16.97 23.83 12.58
CA THR A 218 16.67 23.93 14.02
C THR A 218 17.81 24.61 14.77
N LEU A 219 19.07 24.23 14.51
CA LEU A 219 20.25 24.89 15.08
C LEU A 219 20.35 26.35 14.62
N GLY A 220 20.00 26.65 13.38
CA GLY A 220 19.92 28.01 12.84
C GLY A 220 18.89 28.87 13.56
N MET A 221 17.69 28.34 13.82
CA MET A 221 16.64 28.99 14.61
C MET A 221 17.08 29.24 16.05
N ILE A 222 17.72 28.26 16.70
CA ILE A 222 18.29 28.40 18.05
C ILE A 222 19.39 29.47 18.07
N GLY A 223 20.29 29.44 17.08
CA GLY A 223 21.34 30.44 16.92
C GLY A 223 20.79 31.85 16.71
N LEU A 224 19.73 32.00 15.92
CA LEU A 224 19.05 33.28 15.69
C LEU A 224 18.36 33.80 16.95
N ALA A 225 17.68 32.92 17.69
CA ALA A 225 17.08 33.24 18.98
C ALA A 225 18.15 33.62 20.02
N SER A 226 19.31 32.97 20.00
CA SER A 226 20.43 33.25 20.91
C SER A 226 21.01 34.67 20.74
N ARG A 227 20.91 35.24 19.52
CA ARG A 227 21.51 36.54 19.18
C ARG A 227 20.70 37.74 19.70
N ARG A 228 19.46 37.53 20.12
CA ARG A 228 18.62 38.56 20.78
C ARG A 228 18.91 38.72 22.29
N PHE A 229 19.89 38.00 22.83
CA PHE A 229 20.30 38.04 24.24
C PHE A 229 21.64 38.77 24.48
N LYS A 230 21.89 39.89 23.79
CA LYS A 230 22.88 40.88 24.21
C LYS A 230 22.18 42.16 24.63
#